data_AF-A0A3D8IV08-F1
#
_entry.id   AF-A0A3D8IV08-F1
#
_cell.length_a   1.000
_cell.length_b   1.000
_cell.length_c   1.000
_cell.angle_alpha   90.00
_cell.angle_beta   90.00
_cell.angle_gamma   90.00
#
_symmetry.space_group_name_H-M   'P 1'
#
loop_
_entity.id
_entity.type
_entity.pdbx_description
1 polymer ?
#
loop_
_entity_poly.entity_id
_entity_poly.type
_entity_poly.pdbx_seq_one_letter_code
_entity_poly.pdbx_strand_id
1 'polypeptide(L)'
;MPKQINAYNQNLKYAQDELATQYLPAVKAMAFRLKERLPSSIDVMDLVSIGAEELVKLARRYDSSINDSFWGFAKTRVNGAMLDYLRSLDVLSRSNRKLVKSIDLEVSKYFNQYQEEPSDEYLAKVLNEEVAKIKEARVASDIYALVPIDEQYNAIVGDNILEDLQQEELIEIISKILRDLSQREQVIIQLYYFEELSLKEISEVLGITESRISQIAKEVIKKIRLALGEANG
;
A
#
# COMPACT_ATOMS: atom_id res chain seq x y z
N MET A 1 9.35 -34.37 -39.53
CA MET A 1 9.52 -32.98 -39.07
C MET A 1 8.81 -32.71 -37.73
N PRO A 2 9.34 -33.14 -36.55
CA PRO A 2 8.80 -32.69 -35.24
C PRO A 2 9.83 -32.09 -34.26
N LYS A 3 11.14 -32.11 -34.57
CA LYS A 3 12.20 -31.66 -33.64
C LYS A 3 12.31 -30.14 -33.48
N GLN A 4 11.90 -29.36 -34.48
CA GLN A 4 12.15 -27.91 -34.54
C GLN A 4 11.19 -27.10 -33.65
N ILE A 5 9.93 -27.54 -33.53
CA ILE A 5 8.90 -26.91 -32.66
C ILE A 5 9.25 -27.09 -31.17
N ASN A 6 9.85 -28.23 -30.82
CA ASN A 6 10.23 -28.53 -29.43
C ASN A 6 11.41 -27.65 -28.95
N ALA A 7 12.42 -27.45 -29.80
CA ALA A 7 13.56 -26.58 -29.49
C ALA A 7 13.18 -25.10 -29.37
N TYR A 8 12.24 -24.61 -30.19
CA TYR A 8 11.71 -23.24 -30.10
C TYR A 8 10.95 -23.02 -28.78
N ASN A 9 10.04 -23.93 -28.43
CA ASN A 9 9.29 -23.85 -27.18
C ASN A 9 10.18 -23.98 -25.94
N GLN A 10 11.24 -24.80 -26.01
CA GLN A 10 12.24 -24.88 -24.95
C GLN A 10 13.01 -23.57 -24.80
N ASN A 11 13.52 -22.99 -25.89
CA ASN A 11 14.23 -21.70 -25.84
C ASN A 11 13.33 -20.57 -25.31
N LEU A 12 12.07 -20.52 -25.74
CA LEU A 12 11.10 -19.55 -25.24
C LEU A 12 10.89 -19.70 -23.73
N LYS A 13 10.72 -20.93 -23.26
CA LYS A 13 10.57 -21.21 -21.83
C LYS A 13 11.82 -20.84 -21.03
N TYR A 14 13.01 -21.16 -21.55
CA TYR A 14 14.28 -20.77 -20.92
C TYR A 14 14.42 -19.25 -20.80
N ALA A 15 14.11 -18.49 -21.87
CA ALA A 15 14.14 -17.04 -21.84
C ALA A 15 13.12 -16.45 -20.83
N GLN A 16 11.93 -17.05 -20.71
CA GLN A 16 10.92 -16.65 -19.73
C GLN A 16 11.36 -16.93 -18.28
N ASP A 17 11.95 -18.11 -18.04
CA ASP A 17 12.43 -18.50 -16.72
C ASP A 17 13.65 -17.64 -16.30
N GLU A 18 14.54 -17.31 -17.25
CA GLU A 18 15.69 -16.41 -17.05
C GLU A 18 15.23 -14.98 -16.72
N LEU A 19 14.24 -14.47 -17.47
CA LEU A 19 13.64 -13.16 -17.24
C LEU A 19 13.00 -13.08 -15.84
N ALA A 20 12.24 -14.10 -15.43
CA ALA A 20 11.69 -14.15 -14.07
C ALA A 20 12.81 -14.16 -13.01
N THR A 21 13.84 -14.98 -13.22
CA THR A 21 14.98 -15.09 -12.28
C THR A 21 15.71 -13.77 -12.12
N GLN A 22 15.90 -13.01 -13.19
CA GLN A 22 16.54 -11.70 -13.18
C GLN A 22 15.83 -10.69 -12.26
N TYR A 23 14.49 -10.75 -12.18
CA TYR A 23 13.69 -9.81 -11.40
C TYR A 23 13.23 -10.33 -10.03
N LEU A 24 13.52 -11.59 -9.68
CA LEU A 24 13.28 -12.10 -8.32
C LEU A 24 13.89 -11.22 -7.21
N PRO A 25 15.11 -10.65 -7.33
CA PRO A 25 15.63 -9.71 -6.34
C PRO A 25 14.76 -8.46 -6.15
N ALA A 26 14.15 -7.95 -7.23
CA ALA A 26 13.27 -6.79 -7.18
C ALA A 26 11.94 -7.12 -6.48
N VAL A 27 11.38 -8.30 -6.73
CA VAL A 27 10.21 -8.83 -6.01
C VAL A 27 10.54 -8.98 -4.53
N LYS A 28 11.70 -9.55 -4.20
CA LYS A 28 12.15 -9.68 -2.82
C LYS A 28 12.24 -8.31 -2.15
N ALA A 29 12.92 -7.35 -2.77
CA ALA A 29 13.01 -5.99 -2.24
C ALA A 29 11.61 -5.35 -2.01
N MET A 30 10.67 -5.58 -2.94
CA MET A 30 9.28 -5.12 -2.81
C MET A 30 8.57 -5.76 -1.61
N ALA A 31 8.69 -7.08 -1.44
CA ALA A 31 8.10 -7.80 -0.31
C ALA A 31 8.70 -7.35 1.03
N PHE A 32 10.01 -7.10 1.10
CA PHE A 32 10.66 -6.58 2.31
C PHE A 32 10.21 -5.15 2.65
N ARG A 33 10.07 -4.27 1.65
CA ARG A 33 9.48 -2.93 1.85
C ARG A 33 8.04 -2.98 2.33
N LEU A 34 7.23 -3.90 1.80
CA LEU A 34 5.89 -4.14 2.34
C LEU A 34 6.00 -4.60 3.80
N LYS A 35 6.86 -5.59 4.08
CA LYS A 35 7.04 -6.18 5.42
C LYS A 35 7.41 -5.15 6.49
N GLU A 36 8.25 -4.16 6.18
CA GLU A 36 8.62 -3.09 7.12
C GLU A 36 7.43 -2.35 7.72
N ARG A 37 6.31 -2.37 7.00
CA ARG A 37 5.11 -1.65 7.37
C ARG A 37 3.98 -2.62 7.81
N LEU A 38 4.23 -3.93 7.76
CA LEU A 38 3.28 -4.97 8.10
C LEU A 38 3.52 -5.53 9.51
N PRO A 39 2.49 -6.17 10.12
CA PRO A 39 2.59 -6.81 11.43
C PRO A 39 3.68 -7.87 11.46
N SER A 40 4.22 -8.15 12.65
CA SER A 40 5.17 -9.25 12.84
C SER A 40 4.57 -10.62 12.45
N SER A 41 3.25 -10.80 12.58
CA SER A 41 2.53 -12.03 12.24
C SER A 41 2.50 -12.40 10.76
N ILE A 42 2.73 -11.45 9.85
CA ILE A 42 2.77 -11.72 8.40
C ILE A 42 4.17 -12.21 8.02
N ASP A 43 4.30 -13.37 7.41
CA ASP A 43 5.60 -13.81 6.90
C ASP A 43 5.95 -13.07 5.60
N VAL A 44 7.16 -12.51 5.54
CA VAL A 44 7.68 -11.89 4.31
C VAL A 44 7.89 -12.94 3.22
N MET A 45 8.21 -14.18 3.58
CA MET A 45 8.41 -15.27 2.63
C MET A 45 7.13 -15.66 1.90
N ASP A 46 5.96 -15.47 2.53
CA ASP A 46 4.67 -15.66 1.86
C ASP A 46 4.48 -14.59 0.78
N LEU A 47 4.79 -13.32 1.09
CA LEU A 47 4.74 -12.23 0.11
C LEU A 47 5.71 -12.44 -1.05
N VAL A 48 6.95 -12.83 -0.75
CA VAL A 48 7.95 -13.16 -1.78
C VAL A 48 7.43 -14.28 -2.68
N SER A 49 6.81 -15.31 -2.11
CA SER A 49 6.29 -16.45 -2.86
C SER A 49 5.13 -16.06 -3.77
N ILE A 50 4.17 -15.27 -3.27
CA ILE A 50 3.06 -14.74 -4.05
C ILE A 50 3.55 -13.84 -5.19
N GLY A 51 4.47 -12.92 -4.88
CA GLY A 51 5.04 -12.03 -5.88
C GLY A 51 5.85 -12.78 -6.94
N ALA A 52 6.59 -13.82 -6.55
CA ALA A 52 7.36 -14.66 -7.47
C ALA A 52 6.45 -15.48 -8.38
N GLU A 53 5.36 -16.03 -7.85
CA GLU A 53 4.36 -16.75 -8.64
C GLU A 53 3.77 -15.83 -9.73
N GLU A 54 3.38 -14.61 -9.36
CA GLU A 54 2.83 -13.64 -10.30
C GLU A 54 3.88 -13.18 -11.33
N LEU A 55 5.13 -12.96 -10.90
CA LEU A 55 6.23 -12.63 -11.81
C LEU A 55 6.43 -13.70 -12.89
N VAL A 56 6.40 -14.99 -12.50
CA VAL A 56 6.53 -16.11 -13.45
C VAL A 56 5.36 -16.14 -14.44
N LYS A 57 4.13 -15.90 -13.98
CA LYS A 57 2.95 -15.80 -14.87
C LYS A 57 3.08 -14.65 -15.87
N LEU A 58 3.67 -13.54 -15.46
CA LEU A 58 3.87 -12.36 -16.29
C LEU A 58 5.01 -12.55 -17.28
N ALA A 59 6.13 -13.16 -16.86
CA ALA A 59 7.25 -13.48 -17.74
C ALA A 59 6.80 -14.36 -18.92
N ARG A 60 5.88 -15.30 -18.68
CA ARG A 60 5.32 -16.16 -19.72
C ARG A 60 4.42 -15.45 -20.73
N ARG A 61 3.83 -14.31 -20.36
CA ARG A 61 2.90 -13.53 -21.19
C ARG A 61 3.54 -12.25 -21.74
N TYR A 62 4.77 -11.97 -21.36
CA TYR A 62 5.47 -10.76 -21.75
C TYR A 62 5.83 -10.82 -23.24
N ASP A 63 5.54 -9.73 -23.92
CA ASP A 63 5.91 -9.50 -25.32
C ASP A 63 6.73 -8.22 -25.39
N SER A 64 8.03 -8.36 -25.69
CA SER A 64 8.97 -7.25 -25.77
C SER A 64 8.73 -6.33 -26.98
N SER A 65 7.82 -6.68 -27.89
CA SER A 65 7.41 -5.79 -28.98
C SER A 65 6.34 -4.77 -28.57
N ILE A 66 5.63 -5.03 -27.46
CA ILE A 66 4.55 -4.19 -26.94
C ILE A 66 5.03 -3.28 -25.80
N ASN A 67 5.97 -3.76 -24.99
CA ASN A 67 6.50 -3.01 -23.85
C ASN A 67 8.02 -3.15 -23.78
N ASP A 68 8.71 -2.02 -23.65
CA ASP A 68 10.17 -1.98 -23.64
C ASP A 68 10.79 -2.43 -22.30
N SER A 69 9.98 -2.45 -21.22
CA SER A 69 10.43 -2.80 -19.87
C SER A 69 9.54 -3.86 -19.24
N PHE A 70 10.06 -5.08 -19.11
CA PHE A 70 9.37 -6.16 -18.41
C PHE A 70 9.00 -5.76 -16.98
N TRP A 71 9.90 -5.07 -16.27
CA TRP A 71 9.60 -4.59 -14.92
C TRP A 71 8.55 -3.50 -14.89
N GLY A 72 8.56 -2.55 -15.84
CA GLY A 72 7.49 -1.56 -15.96
C GLY A 72 6.11 -2.20 -16.15
N PHE A 73 6.04 -3.27 -16.94
CA PHE A 73 4.82 -4.06 -17.14
C PHE A 73 4.41 -4.90 -15.92
N ALA A 74 5.39 -5.48 -15.22
CA ALA A 74 5.13 -6.48 -14.19
C ALA A 74 4.99 -5.90 -12.78
N LYS A 75 5.68 -4.79 -12.47
CA LYS A 75 5.79 -4.20 -11.11
C LYS A 75 4.43 -4.03 -10.44
N THR A 76 3.48 -3.40 -11.13
CA THR A 76 2.14 -3.13 -10.57
C THR A 76 1.37 -4.40 -10.28
N ARG A 77 1.40 -5.38 -11.19
CA ARG A 77 0.67 -6.66 -11.02
C ARG A 77 1.27 -7.54 -9.93
N VAL A 78 2.60 -7.60 -9.84
CA VAL A 78 3.30 -8.31 -8.76
C VAL A 78 2.96 -7.69 -7.41
N ASN A 79 2.93 -6.36 -7.32
CA ASN A 79 2.52 -5.67 -6.11
C ASN A 79 1.05 -5.96 -5.76
N GLY A 80 0.15 -5.85 -6.74
CA GLY A 80 -1.28 -6.15 -6.57
C GLY A 80 -1.54 -7.57 -6.06
N ALA A 81 -0.83 -8.57 -6.58
CA ALA A 81 -0.95 -9.96 -6.11
C ALA A 81 -0.56 -10.11 -4.63
N MET A 82 0.52 -9.47 -4.18
CA MET A 82 0.91 -9.48 -2.76
C MET A 82 -0.13 -8.78 -1.88
N LEU A 83 -0.72 -7.68 -2.36
CA LEU A 83 -1.78 -6.97 -1.64
C LEU A 83 -3.07 -7.80 -1.59
N ASP A 84 -3.43 -8.51 -2.66
CA ASP A 84 -4.57 -9.43 -2.69
C ASP A 84 -4.40 -10.58 -1.72
N TYR A 85 -3.20 -11.12 -1.60
CA TYR A 85 -2.88 -12.10 -0.56
C TYR A 85 -3.11 -11.52 0.83
N LEU A 86 -2.60 -10.32 1.13
CA LEU A 86 -2.83 -9.65 2.41
C LEU A 86 -4.33 -9.40 2.69
N ARG A 87 -5.12 -9.09 1.65
CA ARG A 87 -6.58 -8.97 1.76
C ARG A 87 -7.24 -10.32 2.08
N SER A 88 -6.76 -11.40 1.47
CA SER A 88 -7.29 -12.76 1.64
C SER A 88 -7.06 -13.34 3.04
N LEU A 89 -6.04 -12.85 3.75
CA LEU A 89 -5.77 -13.22 5.15
C LEU A 89 -6.82 -12.67 6.13
N ASP A 90 -7.89 -12.04 5.64
CA ASP A 90 -9.06 -11.56 6.38
C ASP A 90 -8.70 -10.68 7.60
N VAL A 91 -7.67 -9.85 7.43
CA VAL A 91 -7.12 -8.94 8.46
C VAL A 91 -8.16 -7.92 8.96
N LEU A 92 -9.26 -7.72 8.22
CA LEU A 92 -10.28 -6.76 8.57
C LEU A 92 -11.67 -7.39 8.48
N SER A 93 -11.98 -8.24 9.46
CA SER A 93 -13.37 -8.47 9.83
C SER A 93 -14.10 -7.12 9.90
N ARG A 94 -15.39 -7.08 9.50
CA ARG A 94 -16.18 -5.83 9.55
C ARG A 94 -16.13 -5.16 10.93
N SER A 95 -15.93 -5.96 11.97
CA SER A 95 -15.73 -5.54 13.36
C SER A 95 -14.40 -4.79 13.56
N ASN A 96 -13.28 -5.29 13.02
CA ASN A 96 -11.97 -4.64 13.11
C ASN A 96 -11.96 -3.28 12.40
N ARG A 97 -12.66 -3.12 11.26
CA ARG A 97 -12.78 -1.80 10.59
C ARG A 97 -13.52 -0.76 11.42
N LYS A 98 -14.58 -1.16 12.12
CA LYS A 98 -15.31 -0.27 13.04
C LYS A 98 -14.40 0.12 14.20
N LEU A 99 -13.68 -0.84 14.76
CA LEU A 99 -12.76 -0.61 15.87
C LEU A 99 -11.61 0.32 15.47
N VAL A 100 -11.01 0.14 14.29
CA VAL A 100 -9.99 1.05 13.73
C VAL A 100 -10.50 2.49 13.67
N LYS A 101 -11.71 2.71 13.12
CA LYS A 101 -12.29 4.06 13.07
C LYS A 101 -12.51 4.66 14.45
N SER A 102 -12.98 3.85 15.42
CA SER A 102 -13.18 4.29 16.79
C SER A 102 -11.85 4.64 17.47
N ILE A 103 -10.80 3.86 17.24
CA ILE A 103 -9.43 4.15 17.71
C ILE A 103 -8.93 5.46 17.12
N ASP A 104 -9.01 5.65 15.80
CA ASP A 104 -8.53 6.87 15.13
C ASP A 104 -9.24 8.14 15.67
N LEU A 105 -10.54 8.04 15.93
CA LEU A 105 -11.35 9.11 16.53
C LEU A 105 -10.88 9.45 17.94
N GLU A 106 -10.66 8.43 18.77
CA GLU A 106 -10.30 8.62 20.18
C GLU A 106 -8.85 9.11 20.33
N VAL A 107 -7.93 8.57 19.53
CA VAL A 107 -6.55 9.08 19.45
C VAL A 107 -6.56 10.56 19.05
N SER A 108 -7.35 10.94 18.05
CA SER A 108 -7.45 12.34 17.62
C SER A 108 -7.98 13.26 18.74
N LYS A 109 -9.02 12.83 19.46
CA LYS A 109 -9.57 13.60 20.60
C LYS A 109 -8.57 13.74 21.74
N TYR A 110 -7.97 12.63 22.15
CA TYR A 110 -7.00 12.61 23.24
C TYR A 110 -5.80 13.50 22.90
N PHE A 111 -5.27 13.38 21.68
CA PHE A 111 -4.14 14.20 21.24
C PHE A 111 -4.49 15.69 21.18
N ASN A 112 -5.69 16.07 20.73
CA ASN A 112 -6.12 17.48 20.73
C ASN A 112 -6.12 18.08 22.15
N GLN A 113 -6.41 17.27 23.17
CA GLN A 113 -6.48 17.72 24.55
C GLN A 113 -5.15 17.66 25.29
N TYR A 114 -4.36 16.61 25.07
CA TYR A 114 -3.16 16.30 25.86
C TYR A 114 -1.86 16.47 25.08
N GLN A 115 -1.93 16.69 23.75
CA GLN A 115 -0.79 16.77 22.84
C GLN A 115 0.13 15.53 22.87
N GLU A 116 -0.42 14.39 23.28
CA GLU A 116 0.25 13.10 23.40
C GLU A 116 -0.68 11.98 22.90
N GLU A 117 -0.15 10.82 22.51
CA GLU A 117 -0.99 9.67 22.17
C GLU A 117 -1.54 8.97 23.42
N PRO A 118 -2.79 8.50 23.38
CA PRO A 118 -3.31 7.66 24.45
C PRO A 118 -2.61 6.30 24.45
N SER A 119 -2.45 5.71 25.63
CA SER A 119 -1.94 4.35 25.73
C SER A 119 -2.96 3.32 25.23
N ASP A 120 -2.49 2.13 24.84
CA ASP A 120 -3.40 1.05 24.43
C ASP A 120 -4.37 0.66 25.56
N GLU A 121 -3.95 0.77 26.82
CA GLU A 121 -4.80 0.55 28.01
C GLU A 121 -5.88 1.62 28.14
N TYR A 122 -5.56 2.88 27.83
CA TYR A 122 -6.56 3.95 27.78
C TYR A 122 -7.60 3.67 26.69
N LEU A 123 -7.13 3.35 25.47
CA LEU A 123 -8.01 3.06 24.34
C LEU A 123 -8.90 1.86 24.61
N ALA A 124 -8.35 0.78 25.18
CA ALA A 124 -9.11 -0.40 25.60
C ALA A 124 -10.22 -0.04 26.58
N LYS A 125 -9.91 0.80 27.57
CA LYS A 125 -10.88 1.23 28.59
C LYS A 125 -11.98 2.12 28.00
N VAL A 126 -11.64 3.09 27.15
CA VAL A 126 -12.61 4.04 26.57
C VAL A 126 -13.48 3.36 25.52
N LEU A 127 -12.90 2.46 24.72
CA LEU A 127 -13.60 1.76 23.65
C LEU A 127 -14.30 0.48 24.13
N ASN A 128 -14.12 0.11 25.41
CA ASN A 128 -14.66 -1.09 26.03
C ASN A 128 -14.30 -2.37 25.26
N GLU A 129 -13.02 -2.49 24.94
CA GLU A 129 -12.44 -3.60 24.17
C GLU A 129 -11.18 -4.12 24.88
N GLU A 130 -10.75 -5.34 24.55
CA GLU A 130 -9.51 -5.88 25.10
C GLU A 130 -8.28 -5.20 24.49
N VAL A 131 -7.24 -4.98 25.31
CA VAL A 131 -5.96 -4.40 24.85
C VAL A 131 -5.37 -5.18 23.67
N ALA A 132 -5.50 -6.51 23.67
CA ALA A 132 -5.04 -7.36 22.58
C ALA A 132 -5.73 -7.02 21.25
N LYS A 133 -7.04 -6.74 21.31
CA LYS A 133 -7.86 -6.40 20.14
C LYS A 133 -7.61 -4.97 19.65
N ILE A 134 -7.29 -4.04 20.56
CA ILE A 134 -6.80 -2.71 20.20
C ILE A 134 -5.50 -2.81 19.41
N LYS A 135 -4.54 -3.62 19.91
CA LYS A 135 -3.28 -3.88 19.21
C LYS A 135 -3.52 -4.48 17.83
N GLU A 136 -4.34 -5.52 17.74
CA GLU A 136 -4.70 -6.16 16.47
C GLU A 136 -5.36 -5.16 15.48
N ALA A 137 -6.26 -4.31 15.95
CA ALA A 137 -6.90 -3.31 15.11
C ALA A 137 -5.91 -2.24 14.61
N ARG A 138 -5.02 -1.73 15.46
CA ARG A 138 -3.97 -0.78 15.04
C ARG A 138 -3.07 -1.38 13.97
N VAL A 139 -2.66 -2.62 14.20
CA VAL A 139 -1.88 -3.45 13.27
C VAL A 139 -2.60 -3.62 11.92
N ALA A 140 -3.91 -3.86 11.92
CA ALA A 140 -4.73 -3.93 10.72
C ALA A 140 -4.91 -2.56 10.02
N SER A 141 -4.90 -1.47 10.78
CA SER A 141 -4.95 -0.08 10.31
C SER A 141 -3.71 0.29 9.50
N ASP A 142 -2.54 -0.17 9.96
CA ASP A 142 -1.26 0.06 9.28
C ASP A 142 -1.19 -0.72 7.97
N ILE A 143 -1.71 -1.96 7.93
CA ILE A 143 -1.88 -2.72 6.68
C ILE A 143 -2.75 -1.94 5.67
N TYR A 144 -3.84 -1.34 6.12
CA TYR A 144 -4.74 -0.58 5.24
C TYR A 144 -4.09 0.70 4.70
N ALA A 145 -3.18 1.33 5.46
CA ALA A 145 -2.44 2.50 5.02
C ALA A 145 -1.43 2.20 3.89
N LEU A 146 -1.08 0.92 3.68
CA LEU A 146 -0.07 0.48 2.71
C LEU A 146 -0.56 0.21 1.31
N VAL A 147 -1.87 0.08 1.13
CA VAL A 147 -2.41 -0.15 -0.21
C VAL A 147 -2.16 1.13 -1.02
N PRO A 148 -1.49 1.04 -2.18
CA PRO A 148 -1.30 2.16 -3.09
C PRO A 148 -2.62 2.90 -3.38
N ILE A 149 -2.54 4.22 -3.48
CA ILE A 149 -3.69 5.15 -3.58
C ILE A 149 -4.59 4.78 -4.78
N ASP A 150 -3.99 4.33 -5.87
CA ASP A 150 -4.59 3.87 -7.12
C ASP A 150 -5.45 2.60 -6.96
N GLU A 151 -5.08 1.66 -6.10
CA GLU A 151 -5.87 0.42 -5.89
C GLU A 151 -6.93 0.54 -4.78
N GLN A 152 -6.76 1.45 -3.82
CA GLN A 152 -7.84 1.76 -2.84
C GLN A 152 -9.07 2.37 -3.53
N TYR A 153 -8.87 2.99 -4.69
CA TYR A 153 -9.91 3.54 -5.54
C TYR A 153 -10.73 2.44 -6.23
N ASN A 154 -10.06 1.46 -6.85
CA ASN A 154 -10.70 0.38 -7.60
C ASN A 154 -11.60 -0.52 -6.74
N ALA A 155 -11.24 -0.73 -5.47
CA ALA A 155 -12.02 -1.56 -4.54
C ALA A 155 -13.29 -0.88 -3.97
N ILE A 156 -13.40 0.45 -4.06
CA ILE A 156 -14.54 1.22 -3.53
C ILE A 156 -15.50 1.64 -4.63
N VAL A 157 -14.98 1.95 -5.82
CA VAL A 157 -15.77 2.58 -6.89
C VAL A 157 -16.23 1.57 -7.93
N GLY A 158 -15.58 0.40 -8.05
CA GLY A 158 -16.03 -0.63 -8.98
C GLY A 158 -16.22 -0.08 -10.40
N ASP A 159 -15.33 0.80 -10.87
CA ASP A 159 -15.12 1.08 -12.29
C ASP A 159 -13.94 2.04 -12.47
N ASN A 160 -13.26 1.89 -13.60
CA ASN A 160 -12.15 2.72 -14.06
C ASN A 160 -12.58 4.16 -14.32
N ILE A 161 -12.65 5.00 -13.29
CA ILE A 161 -12.86 6.46 -13.48
C ILE A 161 -11.52 7.20 -13.71
N LEU A 162 -10.38 6.55 -13.44
CA LEU A 162 -9.05 7.12 -13.73
C LEU A 162 -8.72 7.17 -15.23
N GLU A 163 -9.49 6.52 -16.10
CA GLU A 163 -9.24 6.53 -17.55
C GLU A 163 -9.69 7.83 -18.24
N ASP A 164 -10.51 8.66 -17.57
CA ASP A 164 -11.08 9.89 -18.16
C ASP A 164 -10.46 11.21 -17.65
N LEU A 165 -9.60 11.18 -16.62
CA LEU A 165 -8.87 12.38 -16.17
C LEU A 165 -7.52 12.48 -16.88
N GLN A 166 -7.27 13.60 -17.56
CA GLN A 166 -5.95 13.87 -18.14
C GLN A 166 -4.92 13.98 -17.01
N GLN A 167 -3.74 13.37 -17.18
CA GLN A 167 -2.68 13.37 -16.15
C GLN A 167 -2.36 14.77 -15.61
N GLU A 168 -2.44 15.79 -16.47
CA GLU A 168 -2.20 17.19 -16.12
C GLU A 168 -3.23 17.72 -15.10
N GLU A 169 -4.50 17.38 -15.28
CA GLU A 169 -5.59 17.78 -14.38
C GLU A 169 -5.49 17.10 -13.00
N LEU A 170 -5.10 15.81 -12.99
CA LEU A 170 -4.80 15.09 -11.75
C LEU A 170 -3.64 15.72 -10.98
N ILE A 171 -2.56 16.09 -11.70
CA ILE A 171 -1.39 16.75 -11.11
C ILE A 171 -1.77 18.12 -10.53
N GLU A 172 -2.63 18.88 -11.21
CA GLU A 172 -3.10 20.18 -10.71
C GLU A 172 -3.91 20.05 -9.43
N ILE A 173 -4.86 19.11 -9.37
CA ILE A 173 -5.69 18.84 -8.19
C ILE A 173 -4.80 18.44 -7.00
N ILE A 174 -3.90 17.48 -7.20
CA ILE A 174 -2.99 17.03 -6.14
C ILE A 174 -2.08 18.18 -5.70
N SER A 175 -1.52 18.94 -6.64
CA SER A 175 -0.64 20.08 -6.33
C SER A 175 -1.34 21.14 -5.49
N LYS A 176 -2.61 21.43 -5.77
CA LYS A 176 -3.40 22.39 -4.99
C LYS A 176 -3.59 21.91 -3.55
N ILE A 177 -3.95 20.64 -3.38
CA ILE A 177 -4.18 20.05 -2.05
C ILE A 177 -2.88 20.01 -1.25
N LEU A 178 -1.78 19.63 -1.89
CA LEU A 178 -0.47 19.61 -1.23
C LEU A 178 -0.03 21.02 -0.80
N ARG A 179 -0.35 22.08 -1.57
CA ARG A 179 -0.06 23.47 -1.17
C ARG A 179 -0.86 23.93 0.05
N ASP A 180 -2.09 23.43 0.21
CA ASP A 180 -2.96 23.77 1.35
C ASP A 180 -2.63 22.97 2.62
N LEU A 181 -1.72 21.99 2.54
CA LEU A 181 -1.18 21.31 3.71
C LEU A 181 -0.25 22.21 4.51
N SER A 182 -0.25 22.04 5.83
CA SER A 182 0.78 22.64 6.68
C SER A 182 2.18 22.12 6.30
N GLN A 183 3.22 22.90 6.56
CA GLN A 183 4.61 22.46 6.33
C GLN A 183 4.92 21.10 6.97
N ARG A 184 4.36 20.83 8.15
CA ARG A 184 4.58 19.56 8.85
C ARG A 184 3.92 18.39 8.13
N GLU A 185 2.71 18.57 7.61
CA GLU A 185 2.02 17.55 6.81
C GLU A 185 2.75 17.32 5.47
N GLN A 186 3.21 18.38 4.80
CA GLN A 186 3.98 18.27 3.56
C GLN A 186 5.26 17.45 3.75
N VAL A 187 6.01 17.72 4.83
CA VAL A 187 7.23 16.96 5.17
C VAL A 187 6.90 15.49 5.41
N ILE A 188 5.83 15.19 6.14
CA ILE A 188 5.41 13.79 6.38
C ILE A 188 5.08 13.09 5.06
N ILE A 189 4.33 13.74 4.17
CA ILE A 189 3.97 13.19 2.86
C ILE A 189 5.21 12.99 1.98
N GLN A 190 6.14 13.96 1.98
CA GLN A 190 7.41 13.84 1.27
C GLN A 190 8.20 12.62 1.77
N LEU A 191 8.45 12.53 3.07
CA LEU A 191 9.24 11.45 3.65
C LEU A 191 8.57 10.08 3.42
N TYR A 192 7.24 10.02 3.52
CA TYR A 192 6.50 8.75 3.43
C TYR A 192 6.30 8.24 1.99
N TYR A 193 5.95 9.13 1.05
CA TYR A 193 5.58 8.75 -0.31
C TYR A 193 6.71 8.94 -1.33
N PHE A 194 7.63 9.87 -1.12
CA PHE A 194 8.72 10.16 -2.06
C PHE A 194 10.06 9.60 -1.61
N GLU A 195 10.41 9.79 -0.34
CA GLU A 195 11.65 9.22 0.22
C GLU A 195 11.47 7.77 0.72
N GLU A 196 10.26 7.23 0.60
CA GLU A 196 9.86 5.86 0.95
C GLU A 196 10.14 5.43 2.42
N LEU A 197 10.40 6.37 3.33
CA LEU A 197 10.69 6.07 4.73
C LEU A 197 9.52 5.37 5.44
N SER A 198 9.84 4.45 6.33
CA SER A 198 8.88 3.79 7.22
C SER A 198 8.33 4.77 8.25
N LEU A 199 7.15 4.46 8.81
CA LEU A 199 6.55 5.29 9.87
C LEU A 199 7.50 5.43 11.06
N LYS A 200 8.24 4.37 11.39
CA LYS A 200 9.25 4.35 12.44
C LYS A 200 10.38 5.33 12.16
N GLU A 201 10.96 5.29 10.96
CA GLU A 201 12.04 6.22 10.59
C GLU A 201 11.55 7.68 10.58
N ILE A 202 10.34 7.93 10.09
CA ILE A 202 9.73 9.26 10.12
C ILE A 202 9.46 9.70 11.56
N SER A 203 9.07 8.78 12.44
CA SER A 203 8.85 9.03 13.86
C SER A 203 10.14 9.45 14.56
N GLU A 204 11.24 8.74 14.27
CA GLU A 204 12.57 9.08 14.77
C GLU A 204 13.06 10.44 14.27
N VAL A 205 12.78 10.79 13.00
CA VAL A 205 13.18 12.08 12.40
C VAL A 205 12.35 13.25 12.93
N LEU A 206 11.03 13.08 13.08
CA LEU A 206 10.10 14.19 13.36
C LEU A 206 9.64 14.26 14.83
N GLY A 207 10.07 13.31 15.66
CA GLY A 207 9.71 13.26 17.09
C GLY A 207 8.21 13.13 17.34
N ILE A 208 7.49 12.44 16.45
CA ILE A 208 6.04 12.18 16.56
C ILE A 208 5.77 10.71 16.33
N THR A 209 4.70 10.18 16.92
CA THR A 209 4.35 8.76 16.86
C THR A 209 4.03 8.28 15.44
N GLU A 210 4.30 7.00 15.18
CA GLU A 210 3.96 6.32 13.92
C GLU A 210 2.46 6.44 13.57
N SER A 211 1.60 6.35 14.59
CA SER A 211 0.15 6.48 14.41
C SER A 211 -0.28 7.92 14.05
N ARG A 212 0.40 8.96 14.57
CA ARG A 212 0.17 10.35 14.13
C ARG A 212 0.58 10.56 12.68
N ILE A 213 1.70 9.97 12.26
CA ILE A 213 2.18 10.00 10.88
C ILE A 213 1.16 9.29 9.96
N SER A 214 0.68 8.11 10.37
CA SER A 214 -0.37 7.35 9.68
C SER A 214 -1.68 8.14 9.55
N GLN A 215 -2.12 8.83 10.62
CA GLN A 215 -3.30 9.69 10.60
C GLN A 215 -3.16 10.87 9.65
N ILE A 216 -2.02 11.56 9.69
CA ILE A 216 -1.75 12.68 8.80
C ILE A 216 -1.77 12.20 7.35
N ALA A 217 -1.06 11.12 7.04
CA ALA A 217 -1.06 10.52 5.71
C ALA A 217 -2.50 10.19 5.26
N LYS A 218 -3.29 9.52 6.10
CA LYS A 218 -4.69 9.18 5.81
C LYS A 218 -5.57 10.41 5.56
N GLU A 219 -5.44 11.46 6.35
CA GLU A 219 -6.24 12.69 6.18
C GLU A 219 -5.86 13.43 4.89
N VAL A 220 -4.58 13.47 4.52
CA VAL A 220 -4.15 14.00 3.22
C VAL A 220 -4.75 13.19 2.09
N ILE A 221 -4.64 11.85 2.14
CA ILE A 221 -5.23 10.97 1.13
C ILE A 221 -6.74 11.15 1.03
N LYS A 222 -7.44 11.33 2.16
CA LYS A 222 -8.87 11.61 2.20
C LYS A 222 -9.22 12.94 1.53
N LYS A 223 -8.43 14.01 1.74
CA LYS A 223 -8.61 15.29 1.05
C LYS A 223 -8.44 15.13 -0.47
N ILE A 224 -7.41 14.38 -0.91
CA ILE A 224 -7.20 14.05 -2.32
C ILE A 224 -8.40 13.29 -2.89
N ARG A 225 -8.94 12.30 -2.18
CA ARG A 225 -10.14 11.54 -2.60
C ARG A 225 -11.38 12.41 -2.76
N LEU A 226 -11.64 13.31 -1.81
CA LEU A 226 -12.81 14.18 -1.85
C LEU A 226 -12.74 15.11 -3.08
N ALA A 227 -11.57 15.69 -3.35
CA ALA A 227 -11.37 16.55 -4.50
C ALA A 227 -11.51 15.81 -5.84
N LEU A 228 -11.08 14.54 -5.90
CA LEU A 228 -11.24 13.70 -7.10
C LEU A 228 -12.68 13.16 -7.28
N GLY A 229 -13.47 13.10 -6.20
CA GLY A 229 -14.87 12.69 -6.24
C GLY A 229 -15.86 13.82 -6.54
N GLU A 230 -15.53 15.06 -6.18
CA GLU A 230 -16.35 16.25 -6.47
C GLU A 230 -16.17 16.79 -7.90
N ALA A 231 -15.15 16.35 -8.64
CA ALA A 231 -14.89 16.81 -10.00
C ALA A 231 -15.84 16.20 -11.06
N ASN A 232 -16.60 15.16 -10.72
CA ASN A 232 -17.49 14.44 -11.65
C ASN A 232 -18.96 14.44 -11.20
N GLY A 233 -19.49 15.62 -10.89
CA GLY A 233 -20.92 15.89 -10.70
C GLY A 233 -21.45 16.88 -11.73
#